data_AF-A0A9Q5CYH3-F1
#
_entry.id   AF-A0A9Q5CYH3-F1
#
_cell.length_a   1.000
_cell.length_b   1.000
_cell.length_c   1.000
_cell.angle_alpha   90.00
_cell.angle_beta   90.00
_cell.angle_gamma   90.00
#
_symmetry.space_group_name_H-M   'P 1'
#
loop_
_entity.id
_entity.type
_entity.pdbx_description
1 polymer ?
#
loop_
_entity_poly.entity_id
_entity_poly.type
_entity_poly.pdbx_seq_one_letter_code
_entity_poly.pdbx_strand_id
1 'polypeptide(L)'
;MFEIKLDYIIAKYNKISENPDDSSEDDISHKIIDKFLIYLGYDEDNFHYEGITNSKKFYDILIDCPNNNKLIVEVKRINHVFTDKDKAQLSGYINDKKAEWGILTNGNEYLLMNNLISGINSSDSCCLKYELIKNYTTSSNMNDMILKYFSYKYIFEKKASRYFAEFQGFKVKSLSNSSKSSIKQYQSANYNFFEYITNSINYAVKIDDLTSRYLIEYFRFLLEQKKLKPVTIVNKYRYIKSFVDFLEKEDILNNKNDFTKITENSLMQQLNLTIENIVITPVTQKEITLLLDYQKNDTRNGLRNILITKLICYLALDINTLSNIKFDDLKFNKKSCSLIINNRTLPIPESMIDDFIKYKKQWEKDKVKIPYLFYTTYKEDSGKHRQIKTGTIHEIINQSFNKIESIEKSRRKHLTYSLLKASAIKYLYDNKFSLEEISAISGLNIDSILKYLDTKEINKRCANLNNHLLNNHPLSKLF
;
A
#
# COMPACT_ATOMS: atom_id res chain seq x y z
N MET A 1 6.86 13.06 41.66
CA MET A 1 6.24 13.37 40.35
C MET A 1 5.36 12.17 39.97
N PHE A 2 4.06 12.35 39.77
CA PHE A 2 3.21 11.26 39.30
C PHE A 2 3.53 10.96 37.83
N GLU A 3 3.84 9.70 37.51
CA GLU A 3 4.03 9.27 36.12
C GLU A 3 2.68 9.35 35.39
N ILE A 4 2.54 10.29 34.45
CA ILE A 4 1.34 10.41 33.62
C ILE A 4 1.27 9.17 32.73
N LYS A 5 0.16 8.42 32.80
CA LYS A 5 -0.09 7.26 31.94
C LYS A 5 -0.92 7.66 30.72
N LEU A 6 -0.62 7.07 29.56
CA LEU A 6 -1.38 7.32 28.33
C LEU A 6 -2.89 7.05 28.48
N ASP A 7 -3.26 6.00 29.23
CA ASP A 7 -4.66 5.65 29.50
C ASP A 7 -5.43 6.76 30.22
N TYR A 8 -4.75 7.53 31.07
CA TYR A 8 -5.36 8.68 31.75
C TYR A 8 -5.69 9.80 30.76
N ILE A 9 -4.80 10.06 29.80
CA ILE A 9 -5.01 11.06 28.74
C ILE A 9 -6.17 10.63 27.85
N ILE A 10 -6.21 9.34 27.46
CA ILE A 10 -7.31 8.76 26.67
C ILE A 10 -8.65 8.90 27.41
N ALA A 11 -8.70 8.56 28.69
CA ALA A 11 -9.92 8.67 29.49
C ALA A 11 -10.42 10.12 29.58
N LYS A 12 -9.52 11.08 29.76
CA LYS A 12 -9.87 12.51 29.73
C LYS A 12 -10.40 12.95 28.36
N TYR A 13 -9.73 12.54 27.28
CA TYR A 13 -10.17 12.88 25.93
C TYR A 13 -11.60 12.36 25.68
N ASN A 14 -11.87 11.09 26.02
CA ASN A 14 -13.20 10.49 25.87
C ASN A 14 -14.27 11.31 26.59
N LYS A 15 -14.01 11.71 27.84
CA LYS A 15 -14.94 12.50 28.64
C LYS A 15 -15.24 13.88 28.00
N ILE A 16 -14.24 14.54 27.43
CA ILE A 16 -14.44 15.82 26.73
C ILE A 16 -15.20 15.59 25.42
N SER A 17 -14.90 14.50 24.70
CA SER A 17 -15.52 14.16 23.42
C SER A 17 -17.01 13.83 23.50
N GLU A 18 -17.53 13.51 24.68
CA GLU A 18 -18.96 13.26 24.92
C GLU A 18 -19.80 14.55 24.82
N ASN A 19 -19.23 15.72 25.13
CA ASN A 19 -19.89 17.02 25.05
C ASN A 19 -18.98 18.05 24.32
N PRO A 20 -18.79 17.90 23.00
CA PRO A 20 -17.81 18.68 22.25
C PRO A 20 -18.17 20.17 22.15
N ASP A 21 -19.46 20.52 22.18
CA ASP A 21 -19.95 21.91 22.09
C ASP A 21 -19.57 22.77 23.31
N ASP A 22 -19.27 22.12 24.45
CA ASP A 22 -18.85 22.78 25.70
C ASP A 22 -17.31 22.88 25.83
N SER A 23 -16.55 22.40 24.85
CA SER A 23 -15.08 22.36 24.91
C SER A 23 -14.43 23.45 24.05
N SER A 24 -13.67 24.33 24.70
CA SER A 24 -12.83 25.33 24.02
C SER A 24 -11.50 24.73 23.54
N GLU A 25 -10.77 25.44 22.66
CA GLU A 25 -9.39 25.04 22.29
C GLU A 25 -8.48 25.04 23.51
N ASP A 26 -8.67 25.98 24.45
CA ASP A 26 -7.94 26.07 25.71
C ASP A 26 -8.19 24.85 26.62
N ASP A 27 -9.42 24.35 26.67
CA ASP A 27 -9.75 23.14 27.43
C ASP A 27 -8.99 21.91 26.89
N ILE A 28 -8.87 21.80 25.56
CA ILE A 28 -8.14 20.71 24.91
C ILE A 28 -6.65 20.88 25.16
N SER A 29 -6.12 22.09 24.97
CA SER A 29 -4.73 22.45 25.18
C SER A 29 -4.25 22.02 26.57
N HIS A 30 -4.88 22.52 27.63
CA HIS A 30 -4.41 22.28 28.99
C HIS A 30 -4.77 20.91 29.57
N LYS A 31 -5.93 20.34 29.21
CA LYS A 31 -6.40 19.09 29.83
C LYS A 31 -5.84 17.86 29.12
N ILE A 32 -5.54 17.96 27.83
CA ILE A 32 -5.09 16.85 26.98
C ILE A 32 -3.68 17.08 26.46
N ILE A 33 -3.46 18.19 25.73
CA ILE A 33 -2.20 18.40 24.99
C ILE A 33 -1.01 18.54 25.93
N ASP A 34 -1.09 19.38 26.96
CA ASP A 34 0.01 19.56 27.93
C ASP A 34 0.41 18.22 28.56
N LYS A 35 -0.58 17.43 28.99
CA LYS A 35 -0.34 16.13 29.63
C LYS A 35 0.22 15.10 28.65
N PHE A 36 -0.16 15.18 27.38
CA PHE A 36 0.43 14.38 26.32
C PHE A 36 1.89 14.76 26.01
N LEU A 37 2.19 16.07 25.95
CA LEU A 37 3.56 16.55 25.76
C LEU A 37 4.46 16.17 26.94
N ILE A 38 3.98 16.30 28.19
CA ILE A 38 4.72 15.86 29.37
C ILE A 38 4.96 14.34 29.33
N TYR A 39 3.95 13.55 28.95
CA TYR A 39 4.12 12.10 28.73
C TYR A 39 5.18 11.79 27.67
N LEU A 40 5.29 12.61 26.63
CA LEU A 40 6.30 12.52 25.59
C LEU A 40 7.70 13.02 26.01
N GLY A 41 7.85 13.45 27.27
CA GLY A 41 9.12 13.86 27.86
C GLY A 41 9.48 15.32 27.61
N TYR A 42 8.52 16.17 27.22
CA TYR A 42 8.70 17.61 27.22
C TYR A 42 8.52 18.17 28.63
N ASP A 43 9.30 19.19 28.96
CA ASP A 43 9.29 19.84 30.27
C ASP A 43 8.28 21.00 30.29
N GLU A 44 7.28 20.91 31.17
CA GLU A 44 6.17 21.86 31.31
C GLU A 44 6.66 23.28 31.61
N ASP A 45 7.79 23.42 32.31
CA ASP A 45 8.38 24.72 32.66
C ASP A 45 8.86 25.50 31.42
N ASN A 46 9.04 24.82 30.28
CA ASN A 46 9.47 25.43 29.02
C ASN A 46 8.29 25.74 28.07
N PHE A 47 7.05 25.62 28.54
CA PHE A 47 5.88 25.86 27.69
C PHE A 47 5.52 27.36 27.71
N HIS A 48 5.48 27.96 26.52
CA HIS A 48 5.13 29.35 26.31
C HIS A 48 3.83 29.43 25.51
N TYR A 49 2.75 29.82 26.16
CA TYR A 49 1.42 29.93 25.56
C TYR A 49 1.20 31.28 24.87
N GLU A 50 0.37 31.28 23.83
CA GLU A 50 -0.13 32.49 23.15
C GLU A 50 0.96 33.49 22.70
N GLY A 51 2.08 32.97 22.19
CA GLY A 51 3.19 33.85 21.81
C GLY A 51 3.00 34.51 20.44
N ILE A 52 3.46 35.75 20.34
CA ILE A 52 3.39 36.55 19.11
C ILE A 52 4.54 36.15 18.16
N THR A 53 4.24 35.89 16.88
CA THR A 53 5.23 35.77 15.81
C THR A 53 5.66 37.15 15.30
N ASN A 54 6.77 37.20 14.55
CA ASN A 54 7.21 38.46 13.90
C ASN A 54 6.14 39.02 12.94
N SER A 55 5.24 38.16 12.45
CA SER A 55 4.11 38.51 11.58
C SER A 55 2.82 38.87 12.35
N LYS A 56 2.88 39.08 13.67
CA LYS A 56 1.73 39.36 14.55
C LYS A 56 0.67 38.25 14.58
N LYS A 57 1.06 37.01 14.29
CA LYS A 57 0.20 35.83 14.44
C LYS A 57 0.49 35.14 15.77
N PHE A 58 -0.47 34.38 16.28
CA PHE A 58 -0.34 33.67 17.55
C PHE A 58 -0.16 32.18 17.27
N TYR A 59 0.83 31.56 17.90
CA TYR A 59 0.90 30.11 18.05
C TYR A 59 0.37 29.73 19.42
N ASP A 60 -0.18 28.53 19.55
CA ASP A 60 -0.82 28.12 20.80
C ASP A 60 0.22 27.76 21.86
N ILE A 61 1.23 26.96 21.51
CA ILE A 61 2.32 26.58 22.43
C ILE A 61 3.67 26.61 21.69
N LEU A 62 4.66 27.32 22.25
CA LEU A 62 6.07 27.18 21.91
C LEU A 62 6.79 26.51 23.06
N ILE A 63 7.56 25.47 22.75
CA ILE A 63 8.38 24.76 23.71
C ILE A 63 9.84 25.03 23.39
N ASP A 64 10.51 25.74 24.28
CA ASP A 64 11.96 25.94 24.18
C ASP A 64 12.67 24.65 24.62
N CYS A 65 13.51 24.12 23.73
CA CYS A 65 14.23 22.88 23.93
C CYS A 65 15.74 23.17 24.03
N PRO A 66 16.53 22.31 24.72
CA PRO A 66 17.98 22.46 24.81
C PRO A 66 18.67 22.64 23.45
N ASN A 67 19.81 23.35 23.48
CA ASN A 67 20.59 23.74 22.30
C ASN A 67 19.87 24.72 21.35
N ASN A 68 19.05 25.64 21.90
CA ASN A 68 18.23 26.60 21.15
C ASN A 68 17.26 25.96 20.15
N ASN A 69 16.90 24.70 20.38
CA ASN A 69 15.88 24.02 19.59
C ASN A 69 14.49 24.50 20.03
N LYS A 70 13.53 24.41 19.11
CA LYS A 70 12.16 24.84 19.35
C LYS A 70 11.18 23.84 18.76
N LEU A 71 10.09 23.60 19.48
CA LEU A 71 8.92 22.88 18.98
C LEU A 71 7.71 23.80 19.06
N ILE A 72 6.96 23.91 17.96
CA ILE A 72 5.72 24.69 17.93
C ILE A 72 4.55 23.71 17.89
N VAL A 73 3.56 23.93 18.74
CA VAL A 73 2.33 23.15 18.76
C VAL A 73 1.16 24.07 18.42
N GLU A 74 0.40 23.65 17.41
CA GLU A 74 -0.87 24.25 17.00
C GLU A 74 -2.00 23.30 17.39
N VAL A 75 -2.97 23.83 18.12
CA VAL A 75 -4.12 23.13 18.67
C VAL A 75 -5.37 23.58 17.92
N LYS A 76 -6.23 22.63 17.57
CA LYS A 76 -7.55 22.86 16.98
C LYS A 76 -8.62 22.25 17.88
N ARG A 77 -9.86 22.71 17.70
CA ARG A 77 -11.04 22.13 18.36
C ARG A 77 -11.18 20.64 18.14
N ILE A 78 -11.82 19.99 19.10
CA ILE A 78 -12.13 18.56 19.03
C ILE A 78 -12.95 18.27 17.78
N ASN A 79 -12.70 17.11 17.16
CA ASN A 79 -13.32 16.68 15.90
C ASN A 79 -13.03 17.57 14.67
N HIS A 80 -12.19 18.61 14.79
CA HIS A 80 -11.75 19.39 13.63
C HIS A 80 -11.00 18.50 12.64
N VAL A 81 -11.39 18.55 11.37
CA VAL A 81 -10.72 17.84 10.28
C VAL A 81 -9.65 18.76 9.70
N PHE A 82 -8.38 18.38 9.85
CA PHE A 82 -7.27 19.20 9.37
C PHE A 82 -7.33 19.47 7.87
N THR A 83 -7.14 20.74 7.52
CA THR A 83 -7.10 21.26 6.17
C THR A 83 -5.67 21.66 5.79
N ASP A 84 -5.44 21.92 4.50
CA ASP A 84 -4.13 22.42 4.05
C ASP A 84 -3.85 23.84 4.55
N LYS A 85 -4.89 24.61 4.92
CA LYS A 85 -4.73 25.91 5.59
C LYS A 85 -4.13 25.75 6.98
N ASP A 86 -4.58 24.76 7.75
CA ASP A 86 -4.05 24.50 9.10
C ASP A 86 -2.57 24.12 9.04
N LYS A 87 -2.20 23.26 8.09
CA LYS A 87 -0.80 22.89 7.84
C LYS A 87 0.04 24.08 7.40
N ALA A 88 -0.48 24.91 6.51
CA ALA A 88 0.20 26.12 6.05
C ALA A 88 0.41 27.13 7.19
N GLN A 89 -0.56 27.26 8.09
CA GLN A 89 -0.49 28.10 9.28
C GLN A 89 0.68 27.65 10.18
N LEU A 90 0.70 26.38 10.60
CA LEU A 90 1.79 25.86 11.44
C LEU A 90 3.14 25.95 10.73
N SER A 91 3.21 25.65 9.43
CA SER A 91 4.46 25.82 8.65
C SER A 91 4.96 27.26 8.67
N GLY A 92 4.05 28.25 8.61
CA GLY A 92 4.37 29.66 8.76
C GLY A 92 5.00 29.96 10.12
N TYR A 93 4.46 29.38 11.20
CA TYR A 93 4.98 29.57 12.55
C TYR A 93 6.37 28.96 12.73
N ILE A 94 6.57 27.74 12.21
CA ILE A 94 7.86 27.04 12.25
C ILE A 94 8.94 27.90 11.58
N ASN A 95 8.63 28.46 10.39
CA ASN A 95 9.51 29.39 9.69
C ASN A 95 9.80 30.67 10.48
N ASP A 96 8.75 31.35 10.97
CA ASP A 96 8.86 32.63 11.68
C ASP A 96 9.74 32.53 12.93
N LYS A 97 9.70 31.40 13.65
CA LYS A 97 10.51 31.16 14.86
C LYS A 97 11.82 30.43 14.60
N LYS A 98 12.15 30.13 13.33
CA LYS A 98 13.31 29.33 12.93
C LYS A 98 13.35 27.97 13.64
N ALA A 99 12.17 27.39 13.90
CA ALA A 99 12.06 26.04 14.42
C ALA A 99 12.22 25.04 13.27
N GLU A 100 12.55 23.79 13.60
CA GLU A 100 12.61 22.69 12.62
C GLU A 100 11.30 21.88 12.61
N TRP A 101 10.70 21.70 13.78
CA TRP A 101 9.59 20.79 14.03
C TRP A 101 8.36 21.53 14.53
N GLY A 102 7.19 20.99 14.20
CA GLY A 102 5.94 21.37 14.85
C GLY A 102 4.93 20.22 14.91
N ILE A 103 3.95 20.36 15.80
CA ILE A 103 2.85 19.41 15.97
C ILE A 103 1.54 20.15 15.72
N LEU A 104 0.72 19.64 14.80
CA LEU A 104 -0.67 20.06 14.62
C LEU A 104 -1.59 19.01 15.25
N THR A 105 -2.47 19.41 16.17
CA THR A 105 -3.30 18.47 16.92
C THR A 105 -4.70 18.99 17.22
N ASN A 106 -5.65 18.08 17.38
CA ASN A 106 -7.01 18.36 17.87
C ASN A 106 -7.33 17.55 19.15
N GLY A 107 -6.29 17.05 19.83
CA GLY A 107 -6.40 16.19 21.00
C GLY A 107 -6.44 14.70 20.67
N ASN A 108 -6.98 14.29 19.51
CA ASN A 108 -6.98 12.90 19.07
C ASN A 108 -5.97 12.62 17.97
N GLU A 109 -5.97 13.42 16.91
CA GLU A 109 -5.05 13.27 15.79
C GLU A 109 -3.88 14.23 15.98
N TYR A 110 -2.65 13.71 15.89
CA TYR A 110 -1.41 14.44 16.01
C TYR A 110 -0.61 14.28 14.73
N LEU A 111 -0.27 15.41 14.09
CA LEU A 111 0.53 15.47 12.88
C LEU A 111 1.90 16.04 13.23
N LEU A 112 2.97 15.29 12.97
CA LEU A 112 4.34 15.81 13.07
C LEU A 112 4.72 16.44 11.74
N MET A 113 5.11 17.70 11.78
CA MET A 113 5.51 18.48 10.62
C MET A 113 6.99 18.87 10.72
N ASN A 114 7.70 18.79 9.60
CA ASN A 114 9.10 19.18 9.49
C ASN A 114 9.28 20.18 8.36
N ASN A 115 9.92 21.31 8.65
CA ASN A 115 10.08 22.41 7.71
C ASN A 115 11.42 22.39 6.94
N LEU A 116 12.29 21.40 7.18
CA LEU A 116 13.53 21.23 6.42
C LEU A 116 13.37 20.44 5.13
N ILE A 117 12.17 19.91 4.83
CA ILE A 117 11.94 19.20 3.57
C ILE A 117 11.93 20.24 2.44
N SER A 118 13.05 20.34 1.72
CA SER A 118 13.24 21.34 0.67
C SER A 118 12.37 21.06 -0.56
N GLY A 119 11.77 22.11 -1.11
CA GLY A 119 11.04 22.05 -2.39
C GLY A 119 9.68 21.34 -2.34
N ILE A 120 9.04 21.24 -1.17
CA ILE A 120 7.67 20.74 -1.04
C ILE A 120 6.73 21.85 -0.53
N ASN A 121 5.44 21.71 -0.85
CA ASN A 121 4.42 22.62 -0.34
C ASN A 121 4.22 22.40 1.17
N SER A 122 3.81 23.45 1.88
CA SER A 122 3.51 23.39 3.32
C SER A 122 2.46 22.32 3.67
N SER A 123 1.52 22.04 2.75
CA SER A 123 0.51 20.98 2.88
C SER A 123 1.08 19.57 2.94
N ASP A 124 2.31 19.37 2.45
CA ASP A 124 2.99 18.08 2.31
C ASP A 124 4.11 17.88 3.35
N SER A 125 4.32 18.83 4.26
CA SER A 125 5.38 18.77 5.29
C SER A 125 5.07 17.84 6.46
N CYS A 126 3.87 17.25 6.49
CA CYS A 126 3.48 16.24 7.48
C CYS A 126 4.18 14.91 7.22
N CYS A 127 5.08 14.51 8.10
CA CYS A 127 5.87 13.28 7.97
C CYS A 127 5.33 12.10 8.79
N LEU A 128 4.65 12.36 9.91
CA LEU A 128 4.02 11.32 10.75
C LEU A 128 2.63 11.74 11.20
N LYS A 129 1.76 10.75 11.36
CA LYS A 129 0.42 10.88 11.93
C LYS A 129 0.24 9.85 13.04
N TYR A 130 -0.21 10.30 14.19
CA TYR A 130 -0.59 9.48 15.33
C TYR A 130 -2.06 9.76 15.71
N GLU A 131 -2.82 8.71 16.04
CA GLU A 131 -4.18 8.82 16.58
C GLU A 131 -4.19 8.28 18.00
N LEU A 132 -4.60 9.10 18.98
CA LEU A 132 -4.72 8.74 20.39
C LEU A 132 -5.78 7.65 20.58
N ILE A 133 -6.94 7.83 19.96
CA ILE A 133 -8.00 6.84 19.84
C ILE A 133 -7.96 6.29 18.42
N LYS A 134 -7.55 5.03 18.33
CA LYS A 134 -7.36 4.33 17.07
C LYS A 134 -8.68 4.18 16.33
N ASN A 135 -8.78 4.82 15.17
CA ASN A 135 -9.79 4.48 14.19
C ASN A 135 -9.24 3.39 13.24
N TYR A 136 -10.12 2.67 12.53
CA TYR A 136 -9.75 1.55 11.65
C TYR A 136 -8.81 1.91 10.46
N THR A 137 -8.28 3.13 10.40
CA THR A 137 -7.53 3.74 9.28
C THR A 137 -6.04 3.37 9.28
N THR A 138 -5.43 3.24 10.46
CA THR A 138 -3.99 2.91 10.63
C THR A 138 -3.86 1.57 11.36
N SER A 139 -2.93 0.70 10.93
CA SER A 139 -2.72 -0.57 11.65
C SER A 139 -2.25 -0.27 13.08
N SER A 140 -2.91 -0.84 14.09
CA SER A 140 -2.62 -0.59 15.52
C SER A 140 -1.11 -0.56 15.82
N ASN A 141 -0.37 -1.57 15.37
CA ASN A 141 1.07 -1.70 15.61
C ASN A 141 1.89 -0.53 15.04
N MET A 142 1.49 0.03 13.90
CA MET A 142 2.19 1.16 13.28
C MET A 142 1.91 2.45 14.06
N ASN A 143 0.67 2.66 14.51
CA ASN A 143 0.31 3.81 15.32
C ASN A 143 1.10 3.81 16.65
N ASP A 144 1.22 2.64 17.29
CA ASP A 144 1.99 2.47 18.53
C ASP A 144 3.48 2.72 18.32
N MET A 145 4.04 2.23 17.21
CA MET A 145 5.44 2.50 16.82
C MET A 145 5.69 3.99 16.58
N ILE A 146 4.74 4.70 15.95
CA ILE A 146 4.88 6.11 15.59
C ILE A 146 4.93 7.02 16.81
N LEU A 147 4.18 6.71 17.88
CA LEU A 147 4.05 7.55 19.07
C LEU A 147 5.40 8.03 19.63
N LYS A 148 6.37 7.11 19.76
CA LYS A 148 7.69 7.45 20.33
C LYS A 148 8.44 8.51 19.52
N TYR A 149 8.17 8.65 18.22
CA TYR A 149 8.83 9.64 17.36
C TYR A 149 8.25 11.06 17.48
N PHE A 150 7.19 11.25 18.27
CA PHE A 150 6.74 12.58 18.71
C PHE A 150 7.48 13.05 19.97
N SER A 151 8.23 12.15 20.63
CA SER A 151 8.82 12.42 21.93
C SER A 151 10.07 13.30 21.84
N TYR A 152 10.33 14.07 22.90
CA TYR A 152 11.51 14.93 23.02
C TYR A 152 12.80 14.15 22.70
N LYS A 153 12.93 12.96 23.32
CA LYS A 153 14.03 12.02 23.08
C LYS A 153 14.23 11.70 21.60
N TYR A 154 13.18 11.42 20.84
CA TYR A 154 13.33 10.98 19.44
C TYR A 154 13.49 12.13 18.46
N ILE A 155 12.91 13.29 18.74
CA ILE A 155 13.05 14.49 17.89
C ILE A 155 14.41 15.17 18.11
N PHE A 156 14.81 15.41 19.36
CA PHE A 156 15.95 16.29 19.66
C PHE A 156 17.22 15.56 20.12
N GLU A 157 17.10 14.57 21.01
CA GLU A 157 18.28 13.84 21.51
C GLU A 157 18.78 12.81 20.50
N LYS A 158 17.88 11.90 20.10
CA LYS A 158 18.16 10.83 19.13
C LYS A 158 18.12 11.32 17.70
N LYS A 159 17.32 12.36 17.39
CA LYS A 159 17.11 12.87 16.02
C LYS A 159 16.57 11.83 15.02
N ALA A 160 15.96 10.76 15.52
CA ALA A 160 15.45 9.66 14.71
C ALA A 160 14.20 10.03 13.89
N SER A 161 13.43 11.02 14.35
CA SER A 161 12.25 11.51 13.62
C SER A 161 12.61 12.07 12.24
N ARG A 162 13.87 12.47 12.03
CA ARG A 162 14.36 12.98 10.74
C ARG A 162 14.29 11.96 9.61
N TYR A 163 14.45 10.66 9.88
CA TYR A 163 14.27 9.63 8.84
C TYR A 163 12.89 9.70 8.17
N PHE A 164 11.85 10.01 8.95
CA PHE A 164 10.49 10.13 8.46
C PHE A 164 10.26 11.42 7.68
N ALA A 165 10.91 12.51 8.08
CA ALA A 165 10.91 13.76 7.31
C ALA A 165 11.53 13.56 5.92
N GLU A 166 12.71 12.93 5.85
CA GLU A 166 13.34 12.64 4.56
C GLU A 166 12.51 11.67 3.72
N PHE A 167 11.90 10.65 4.34
CA PHE A 167 10.98 9.75 3.65
C PHE A 167 9.74 10.48 3.10
N GLN A 168 9.24 11.49 3.81
CA GLN A 168 8.15 12.32 3.31
C GLN A 168 8.56 13.12 2.07
N GLY A 169 9.79 13.66 2.04
CA GLY A 169 10.39 14.25 0.84
C GLY A 169 10.45 13.26 -0.33
N PHE A 170 10.92 12.03 -0.08
CA PHE A 170 10.92 10.95 -1.07
C PHE A 170 9.51 10.63 -1.59
N LYS A 171 8.51 10.54 -0.69
CA LYS A 171 7.12 10.24 -1.06
C LYS A 171 6.56 11.29 -2.03
N VAL A 172 6.79 12.57 -1.75
CA VAL A 172 6.28 13.68 -2.57
C VAL A 172 7.00 13.75 -3.91
N LYS A 173 8.34 13.69 -3.90
CA LYS A 173 9.15 13.91 -5.12
C LYS A 173 9.24 12.68 -6.03
N SER A 174 9.28 11.48 -5.47
CA SER A 174 9.54 10.23 -6.23
C SER A 174 8.33 9.31 -6.36
N LEU A 175 7.33 9.42 -5.48
CA LEU A 175 6.19 8.50 -5.44
C LEU A 175 4.84 9.17 -5.74
N SER A 176 4.81 10.42 -6.24
CA SER A 176 3.59 11.18 -6.53
C SER A 176 2.59 10.45 -7.45
N ASN A 177 3.10 9.73 -8.45
CA ASN A 177 2.30 8.94 -9.39
C ASN A 177 2.06 7.49 -8.95
N SER A 178 2.58 7.09 -7.78
CA SER A 178 2.43 5.72 -7.28
C SER A 178 1.06 5.49 -6.68
N SER A 179 0.56 4.26 -6.80
CA SER A 179 -0.70 3.89 -6.14
C SER A 179 -0.56 3.92 -4.62
N LYS A 180 -1.67 4.18 -3.90
CA LYS A 180 -1.71 4.14 -2.43
C LYS A 180 -1.16 2.83 -1.85
N SER A 181 -1.38 1.70 -2.53
CA SER A 181 -0.85 0.40 -2.09
C SER A 181 0.67 0.31 -2.22
N SER A 182 1.24 0.88 -3.29
CA SER A 182 2.68 0.90 -3.49
C SER A 182 3.33 1.77 -2.42
N ILE A 183 2.81 2.99 -2.18
CA ILE A 183 3.28 3.90 -1.14
C ILE A 183 3.30 3.20 0.24
N LYS A 184 2.26 2.43 0.59
CA LYS A 184 2.23 1.66 1.84
C LYS A 184 3.34 0.60 1.94
N GLN A 185 3.76 0.00 0.83
CA GLN A 185 4.87 -0.96 0.82
C GLN A 185 6.21 -0.26 1.06
N TYR A 186 6.46 0.86 0.38
CA TYR A 186 7.64 1.70 0.63
C TYR A 186 7.69 2.17 2.08
N GLN A 187 6.58 2.71 2.58
CA GLN A 187 6.47 3.18 3.96
C GLN A 187 6.72 2.05 4.95
N SER A 188 6.07 0.90 4.78
CA SER A 188 6.26 -0.24 5.67
C SER A 188 7.70 -0.77 5.66
N ALA A 189 8.36 -0.86 4.50
CA ALA A 189 9.74 -1.33 4.41
C ALA A 189 10.70 -0.36 5.12
N ASN A 190 10.60 0.93 4.81
CA ASN A 190 11.49 1.95 5.34
C ASN A 190 11.26 2.22 6.83
N TYR A 191 10.00 2.32 7.29
CA TYR A 191 9.71 2.63 8.69
C TYR A 191 10.21 1.54 9.64
N ASN A 192 10.04 0.27 9.26
CA ASN A 192 10.59 -0.84 10.05
C ASN A 192 12.13 -0.86 10.06
N PHE A 193 12.76 -0.38 8.99
CA PHE A 193 14.23 -0.27 8.94
C PHE A 193 14.73 0.90 9.79
N PHE A 194 14.06 2.05 9.74
CA PHE A 194 14.35 3.20 10.60
C PHE A 194 14.21 2.85 12.07
N GLU A 195 13.15 2.11 12.43
CA GLU A 195 12.97 1.60 13.78
C GLU A 195 14.11 0.67 14.20
N TYR A 196 14.51 -0.25 13.32
CA TYR A 196 15.64 -1.12 13.60
C TYR A 196 16.91 -0.34 13.89
N ILE A 197 17.31 0.59 13.01
CA ILE A 197 18.51 1.42 13.20
C ILE A 197 18.41 2.22 14.51
N THR A 198 17.27 2.86 14.75
CA THR A 198 17.06 3.69 15.94
C THR A 198 17.22 2.88 17.24
N ASN A 199 16.78 1.62 17.24
CA ASN A 199 16.91 0.73 18.38
C ASN A 199 18.32 0.11 18.49
N SER A 200 19.04 -0.03 17.37
CA SER A 200 20.40 -0.58 17.32
C SER A 200 21.48 0.42 17.72
N ILE A 201 21.18 1.72 17.64
CA ILE A 201 22.14 2.81 17.93
C ILE A 201 21.81 3.46 19.26
N ASN A 202 22.78 3.45 20.19
CA ASN A 202 22.62 4.02 21.54
C ASN A 202 22.82 5.54 21.62
N TYR A 203 23.35 6.18 20.59
CA TYR A 203 23.54 7.63 20.48
C TYR A 203 22.55 8.27 19.48
N ALA A 204 22.74 9.56 19.16
CA ALA A 204 21.95 10.29 18.17
C ALA A 204 22.16 9.75 16.76
N VAL A 205 21.07 9.34 16.10
CA VAL A 205 21.12 8.85 14.73
C VAL A 205 21.20 9.99 13.72
N LYS A 206 21.90 9.74 12.62
CA LYS A 206 22.08 10.63 11.49
C LYS A 206 21.57 9.95 10.23
N ILE A 207 21.20 10.74 9.22
CA ILE A 207 20.81 10.19 7.91
C ILE A 207 21.92 9.33 7.30
N ASP A 208 23.18 9.70 7.55
CA ASP A 208 24.36 8.94 7.12
C ASP A 208 24.51 7.56 7.81
N ASP A 209 23.75 7.27 8.87
CA ASP A 209 23.75 5.95 9.51
C ASP A 209 22.95 4.89 8.70
N LEU A 210 22.30 5.29 7.60
CA LEU A 210 21.67 4.38 6.64
C LEU A 210 22.71 3.61 5.82
N THR A 211 23.59 2.84 6.45
CA THR A 211 24.71 2.15 5.80
C THR A 211 24.38 0.73 5.35
N SER A 212 25.22 0.17 4.47
CA SER A 212 25.12 -1.23 4.05
C SER A 212 25.21 -2.19 5.24
N ARG A 213 26.04 -1.88 6.24
CA ARG A 213 26.19 -2.68 7.46
C ARG A 213 24.86 -2.87 8.18
N TYR A 214 24.18 -1.77 8.52
CA TYR A 214 22.90 -1.84 9.23
C TYR A 214 21.80 -2.49 8.39
N LEU A 215 21.84 -2.33 7.06
CA LEU A 215 20.94 -3.03 6.15
C LEU A 215 21.10 -4.55 6.22
N ILE A 216 22.34 -5.04 6.16
CA ILE A 216 22.64 -6.48 6.23
C ILE A 216 22.24 -7.03 7.60
N GLU A 217 22.59 -6.33 8.69
CA GLU A 217 22.19 -6.71 10.06
C GLU A 217 20.66 -6.75 10.21
N TYR A 218 19.95 -5.76 9.66
CA TYR A 218 18.48 -5.73 9.64
C TYR A 218 17.88 -6.92 8.91
N PHE A 219 18.39 -7.26 7.73
CA PHE A 219 17.88 -8.39 6.98
C PHE A 219 18.21 -9.74 7.61
N ARG A 220 19.37 -9.88 8.26
CA ARG A 220 19.66 -11.05 9.12
C ARG A 220 18.65 -11.16 10.24
N PHE A 221 18.36 -10.07 10.95
CA PHE A 221 17.32 -10.04 11.97
C PHE A 221 15.95 -10.49 11.42
N LEU A 222 15.55 -10.00 10.24
CA LEU A 222 14.28 -10.40 9.62
C LEU A 222 14.23 -11.88 9.21
N LEU A 223 15.35 -12.45 8.77
CA LEU A 223 15.47 -13.86 8.41
C LEU A 223 15.46 -14.75 9.66
N GLU A 224 16.28 -14.42 10.64
CA GLU A 224 16.53 -15.26 11.81
C GLU A 224 15.44 -15.15 12.86
N GLN A 225 14.98 -13.94 13.16
CA GLN A 225 14.03 -13.66 14.24
C GLN A 225 12.59 -13.58 13.74
N LYS A 226 12.37 -12.96 12.57
CA LYS A 226 11.02 -12.83 11.98
C LYS A 226 10.67 -13.92 10.97
N LYS A 227 11.62 -14.81 10.64
CA LYS A 227 11.44 -15.95 9.72
C LYS A 227 10.81 -15.54 8.38
N LEU A 228 11.19 -14.36 7.87
CA LEU A 228 10.68 -13.89 6.58
C LEU A 228 11.29 -14.69 5.42
N LYS A 229 10.50 -14.87 4.36
CA LYS A 229 10.96 -15.57 3.14
C LYS A 229 11.97 -14.72 2.36
N PRO A 230 12.95 -15.34 1.66
CA PRO A 230 13.94 -14.63 0.84
C PRO A 230 13.33 -13.62 -0.15
N VAL A 231 12.25 -14.00 -0.84
CA VAL A 231 11.53 -13.11 -1.78
C VAL A 231 11.01 -11.84 -1.09
N THR A 232 10.56 -11.95 0.16
CA THR A 232 10.11 -10.79 0.95
C THR A 232 11.27 -9.88 1.32
N ILE A 233 12.45 -10.46 1.62
CA ILE A 233 13.68 -9.71 1.90
C ILE A 233 14.09 -8.90 0.68
N VAL A 234 14.17 -9.54 -0.50
CA VAL A 234 14.51 -8.87 -1.76
C VAL A 234 13.54 -7.73 -2.09
N ASN A 235 12.23 -7.95 -1.92
CA ASN A 235 11.25 -6.89 -2.14
C ASN A 235 11.44 -5.71 -1.18
N LYS A 236 11.66 -5.99 0.12
CA LYS A 236 11.96 -4.93 1.11
C LYS A 236 13.23 -4.18 0.77
N TYR A 237 14.28 -4.88 0.34
CA TYR A 237 15.52 -4.28 -0.13
C TYR A 237 15.28 -3.28 -1.25
N ARG A 238 14.51 -3.64 -2.29
CA ARG A 238 14.21 -2.72 -3.40
C ARG A 238 13.54 -1.42 -2.93
N TYR A 239 12.61 -1.51 -1.98
CA TYR A 239 11.94 -0.33 -1.42
C TYR A 239 12.87 0.56 -0.58
N ILE A 240 13.77 -0.04 0.19
CA ILE A 240 14.74 0.72 1.00
C ILE A 240 15.82 1.32 0.08
N LYS A 241 16.35 0.54 -0.87
CA LYS A 241 17.35 0.99 -1.85
C LYS A 241 16.83 2.18 -2.65
N SER A 242 15.59 2.14 -3.12
CA SER A 242 14.98 3.26 -3.83
C SER A 242 14.89 4.53 -3.00
N PHE A 243 14.71 4.43 -1.67
CA PHE A 243 14.73 5.59 -0.78
C PHE A 243 16.15 6.13 -0.61
N VAL A 244 17.14 5.26 -0.37
CA VAL A 244 18.54 5.68 -0.22
C VAL A 244 19.10 6.28 -1.52
N ASP A 245 18.72 5.74 -2.68
CA ASP A 245 19.10 6.28 -4.00
C ASP A 245 18.54 7.68 -4.23
N PHE A 246 17.33 7.94 -3.71
CA PHE A 246 16.78 9.29 -3.69
C PHE A 246 17.60 10.23 -2.81
N LEU A 247 18.00 9.80 -1.60
CA LEU A 247 18.81 10.63 -0.72
C LEU A 247 20.18 10.97 -1.32
N GLU A 248 20.81 10.02 -2.00
CA GLU A 248 22.08 10.25 -2.70
C GLU A 248 21.89 11.20 -3.88
N LYS A 249 20.82 11.01 -4.67
CA LYS A 249 20.52 11.88 -5.83
C LYS A 249 20.25 13.33 -5.43
N GLU A 250 19.60 13.56 -4.29
CA GLU A 250 19.29 14.89 -3.77
C GLU A 250 20.43 15.48 -2.91
N ASP A 251 21.60 14.82 -2.84
CA ASP A 251 22.77 15.25 -2.06
C ASP A 251 22.48 15.45 -0.56
N ILE A 252 21.55 14.64 -0.02
CA ILE A 252 21.16 14.66 1.39
C ILE A 252 22.15 13.87 2.27
N LEU A 253 22.84 12.90 1.67
CA LEU A 253 23.88 12.09 2.32
C LEU A 253 25.22 12.83 2.25
N ASN A 254 25.82 13.14 3.40
CA ASN A 254 27.07 13.93 3.45
C ASN A 254 28.29 13.14 2.96
N ASN A 255 28.20 11.81 2.99
CA ASN A 255 29.22 10.90 2.47
C ASN A 255 28.58 10.00 1.42
N LYS A 256 29.31 9.68 0.35
CA LYS A 256 28.90 8.65 -0.61
C LYS A 256 28.67 7.34 0.15
N ASN A 257 27.40 7.07 0.41
CA ASN A 257 26.96 5.97 1.24
C ASN A 257 27.31 4.65 0.55
N ASP A 258 27.87 3.70 1.30
CA ASP A 258 28.26 2.39 0.76
C ASP A 258 27.05 1.54 0.34
N PHE A 259 25.84 1.97 0.70
CA PHE A 259 24.58 1.39 0.28
C PHE A 259 24.46 1.23 -1.24
N THR A 260 25.04 2.13 -2.03
CA THR A 260 24.95 2.09 -3.50
C THR A 260 25.84 1.01 -4.12
N LYS A 261 26.79 0.48 -3.34
CA LYS A 261 27.63 -0.67 -3.71
C LYS A 261 26.91 -1.99 -3.50
N ILE A 262 25.86 -2.03 -2.66
CA ILE A 262 25.04 -3.22 -2.50
C ILE A 262 24.13 -3.34 -3.72
N THR A 263 24.28 -4.45 -4.44
CA THR A 263 23.33 -4.89 -5.46
C THR A 263 22.43 -5.98 -4.88
N GLU A 264 21.31 -6.28 -5.54
CA GLU A 264 20.45 -7.39 -5.14
C GLU A 264 21.24 -8.72 -5.09
N ASN A 265 22.09 -8.97 -6.09
CA ASN A 265 22.93 -10.18 -6.13
C ASN A 265 23.94 -10.22 -4.97
N SER A 266 24.59 -9.09 -4.67
CA SER A 266 25.52 -9.01 -3.54
C SER A 266 24.81 -9.22 -2.21
N LEU A 267 23.62 -8.63 -2.03
CA LEU A 267 22.79 -8.83 -0.85
C LEU A 267 22.44 -10.32 -0.66
N MET A 268 21.97 -10.96 -1.73
CA MET A 268 21.60 -12.37 -1.74
C MET A 268 22.79 -13.27 -1.35
N GLN A 269 23.98 -12.99 -1.88
CA GLN A 269 25.21 -13.70 -1.53
C GLN A 269 25.59 -13.50 -0.06
N GLN A 270 25.59 -12.26 0.44
CA GLN A 270 25.98 -11.94 1.82
C GLN A 270 25.03 -12.53 2.89
N LEU A 271 23.78 -12.77 2.50
CA LEU A 271 22.75 -13.37 3.35
C LEU A 271 22.54 -14.87 3.08
N ASN A 272 23.34 -15.48 2.19
CA ASN A 272 23.20 -16.87 1.76
C ASN A 272 21.76 -17.22 1.33
N LEU A 273 21.12 -16.31 0.60
CA LEU A 273 19.74 -16.47 0.17
C LEU A 273 19.67 -17.23 -1.15
N THR A 274 18.86 -18.28 -1.16
CA THR A 274 18.43 -18.97 -2.37
C THR A 274 16.94 -18.70 -2.57
N ILE A 275 16.57 -18.21 -3.75
CA ILE A 275 15.17 -18.15 -4.18
C ILE A 275 14.93 -19.41 -4.99
N GLU A 276 14.27 -20.38 -4.38
CA GLU A 276 13.78 -21.54 -5.09
C GLU A 276 12.74 -21.11 -6.12
N ASN A 277 13.05 -21.32 -7.39
CA ASN A 277 12.05 -21.22 -8.46
C ASN A 277 11.18 -22.48 -8.38
N ILE A 278 10.16 -22.44 -7.53
CA ILE A 278 9.14 -23.49 -7.50
C ILE A 278 8.40 -23.42 -8.83
N VAL A 279 8.64 -24.40 -9.70
CA VAL A 279 7.87 -24.57 -10.95
C VAL A 279 6.49 -25.06 -10.55
N ILE A 280 5.54 -24.14 -10.42
CA ILE A 280 4.16 -24.47 -10.12
C ILE A 280 3.46 -24.86 -11.42
N THR A 281 2.92 -26.08 -11.47
CA THR A 281 2.17 -26.56 -12.63
C THR A 281 0.89 -25.74 -12.83
N PRO A 282 0.50 -25.45 -14.09
CA PRO A 282 -0.74 -24.74 -14.39
C PRO A 282 -1.98 -25.41 -13.79
N VAL A 283 -3.03 -24.62 -13.54
CA VAL A 283 -4.33 -25.13 -13.08
C VAL A 283 -4.95 -25.96 -14.20
N THR A 284 -5.24 -27.21 -13.92
CA THR A 284 -5.78 -28.17 -14.90
C THR A 284 -7.27 -27.95 -15.15
N GLN A 285 -7.77 -28.44 -16.29
CA GLN A 285 -9.21 -28.42 -16.60
C GLN A 285 -10.04 -29.12 -15.51
N LYS A 286 -9.54 -30.23 -14.95
CA LYS A 286 -10.20 -30.95 -13.85
C LYS A 286 -10.34 -30.07 -12.61
N GLU A 287 -9.28 -29.35 -12.23
CA GLU A 287 -9.30 -28.42 -11.09
C GLU A 287 -10.28 -27.27 -11.34
N ILE A 288 -10.36 -26.74 -12.57
CA ILE A 288 -11.33 -25.71 -12.94
C ILE A 288 -12.76 -26.23 -12.84
N THR A 289 -13.05 -27.43 -13.34
CA THR A 289 -14.37 -28.06 -13.22
C THR A 289 -14.77 -28.23 -11.75
N LEU A 290 -13.87 -28.73 -10.91
CA LEU A 290 -14.12 -28.86 -9.47
C LEU A 290 -14.41 -27.52 -8.80
N LEU A 291 -13.71 -26.45 -9.19
CA LEU A 291 -13.97 -25.10 -8.68
C LEU A 291 -15.36 -24.61 -9.06
N LEU A 292 -15.74 -24.77 -10.34
CA LEU A 292 -17.06 -24.37 -10.82
C LEU A 292 -18.17 -25.16 -10.13
N ASP A 293 -18.00 -26.48 -9.96
CA ASP A 293 -18.98 -27.32 -9.27
C ASP A 293 -19.12 -26.97 -7.80
N TYR A 294 -18.00 -26.69 -7.11
CA TYR A 294 -18.05 -26.17 -5.74
C TYR A 294 -18.85 -24.86 -5.65
N GLN A 295 -18.64 -23.94 -6.59
CA GLN A 295 -19.34 -22.65 -6.62
C GLN A 295 -20.84 -22.79 -6.96
N LYS A 296 -21.26 -23.81 -7.72
CA LYS A 296 -22.69 -24.08 -7.98
C LYS A 296 -23.48 -24.39 -6.71
N ASN A 297 -22.82 -24.96 -5.69
CA ASN A 297 -23.45 -25.29 -4.42
C ASN A 297 -23.66 -24.06 -3.50
N ASP A 298 -23.09 -22.90 -3.82
CA ASP A 298 -23.35 -21.64 -3.13
C ASP A 298 -24.65 -21.01 -3.66
N THR A 299 -25.74 -21.17 -2.90
CA THR A 299 -27.08 -20.72 -3.29
C THR A 299 -27.21 -19.19 -3.38
N ARG A 300 -26.33 -18.43 -2.72
CA ARG A 300 -26.45 -16.98 -2.62
C ARG A 300 -25.61 -16.26 -3.66
N ASN A 301 -24.33 -16.64 -3.77
CA ASN A 301 -23.37 -15.97 -4.63
C ASN A 301 -22.79 -16.87 -5.72
N GLY A 302 -23.25 -18.13 -5.83
CA GLY A 302 -22.67 -19.13 -6.73
C GLY A 302 -22.60 -18.66 -8.18
N LEU A 303 -23.69 -18.11 -8.72
CA LEU A 303 -23.72 -17.64 -10.11
C LEU A 303 -22.73 -16.49 -10.37
N ARG A 304 -22.63 -15.53 -9.44
CA ARG A 304 -21.62 -14.46 -9.49
C ARG A 304 -20.22 -15.05 -9.53
N ASN A 305 -19.93 -15.98 -8.62
CA ASN A 305 -18.61 -16.58 -8.48
C ASN A 305 -18.23 -17.41 -9.72
N ILE A 306 -19.19 -18.14 -10.29
CA ILE A 306 -19.04 -18.90 -11.54
C ILE A 306 -18.67 -17.96 -12.70
N LEU A 307 -19.42 -16.87 -12.88
CA LEU A 307 -19.14 -15.89 -13.94
C LEU A 307 -17.76 -15.25 -13.80
N ILE A 308 -17.37 -14.89 -12.57
CA ILE A 308 -16.01 -14.39 -12.28
C ILE A 308 -14.96 -15.43 -12.70
N THR A 309 -15.09 -16.68 -12.26
CA THR A 309 -14.16 -17.76 -12.61
C THR A 309 -14.09 -17.96 -14.12
N LYS A 310 -15.23 -18.02 -14.81
CA LYS A 310 -15.31 -18.19 -16.26
C LYS A 310 -14.63 -17.04 -17.02
N LEU A 311 -14.85 -15.79 -16.62
CA LEU A 311 -14.18 -14.63 -17.23
C LEU A 311 -12.66 -14.67 -17.03
N ILE A 312 -12.18 -15.10 -15.85
CA ILE A 312 -10.74 -15.26 -15.60
C ILE A 312 -10.17 -16.33 -16.53
N CYS A 313 -10.79 -17.50 -16.61
CA CYS A 313 -10.30 -18.61 -17.43
C CYS A 313 -10.32 -18.30 -18.93
N TYR A 314 -11.32 -17.55 -19.40
CA TYR A 314 -11.50 -17.28 -20.82
C TYR A 314 -10.74 -16.04 -21.32
N LEU A 315 -10.71 -14.97 -20.53
CA LEU A 315 -10.13 -13.68 -20.93
C LEU A 315 -8.86 -13.31 -20.18
N ALA A 316 -8.45 -14.08 -19.16
CA ALA A 316 -7.28 -13.78 -18.33
C ALA A 316 -7.25 -12.36 -17.74
N LEU A 317 -8.42 -11.80 -17.44
CA LEU A 317 -8.54 -10.40 -16.99
C LEU A 317 -7.83 -10.15 -15.66
N ASP A 318 -7.21 -8.97 -15.54
CA ASP A 318 -6.72 -8.47 -14.26
C ASP A 318 -7.84 -8.27 -13.24
N ILE A 319 -7.50 -8.42 -11.96
CA ILE A 319 -8.47 -8.38 -10.86
C ILE A 319 -9.11 -7.01 -10.72
N ASN A 320 -8.36 -5.93 -11.00
CA ASN A 320 -8.91 -4.58 -11.00
C ASN A 320 -9.88 -4.40 -12.16
N THR A 321 -9.57 -4.96 -13.33
CA THR A 321 -10.47 -4.93 -14.48
C THR A 321 -11.78 -5.64 -14.13
N LEU A 322 -11.71 -6.86 -13.61
CA LEU A 322 -12.88 -7.64 -13.17
C LEU A 322 -13.75 -6.87 -12.16
N SER A 323 -13.13 -6.23 -11.15
CA SER A 323 -13.89 -5.47 -10.16
C SER A 323 -14.61 -4.26 -10.75
N ASN A 324 -14.10 -3.69 -11.84
CA ASN A 324 -14.57 -2.43 -12.42
C ASN A 324 -15.52 -2.62 -13.62
N ILE A 325 -15.78 -3.85 -14.08
CA ILE A 325 -16.74 -4.11 -15.16
C ILE A 325 -18.11 -3.55 -14.74
N LYS A 326 -18.73 -2.79 -15.62
CA LYS A 326 -20.09 -2.28 -15.46
C LYS A 326 -21.09 -3.16 -16.17
N PHE A 327 -22.34 -3.11 -15.73
CA PHE A 327 -23.41 -3.86 -16.38
C PHE A 327 -23.59 -3.43 -17.84
N ASP A 328 -23.51 -2.12 -18.10
CA ASP A 328 -23.66 -1.53 -19.44
C ASP A 328 -22.49 -1.87 -20.39
N ASP A 329 -21.38 -2.40 -19.88
CA ASP A 329 -20.27 -2.89 -20.68
C ASP A 329 -20.63 -4.20 -21.40
N LEU A 330 -21.68 -4.91 -20.96
CA LEU A 330 -22.23 -6.08 -21.63
C LEU A 330 -23.23 -5.67 -22.72
N LYS A 331 -22.90 -5.96 -23.98
CA LYS A 331 -23.78 -5.75 -25.13
C LYS A 331 -24.36 -7.07 -25.59
N PHE A 332 -25.67 -7.23 -25.39
CA PHE A 332 -26.44 -8.37 -25.85
C PHE A 332 -27.06 -8.08 -27.22
N ASN A 333 -26.78 -8.97 -28.17
CA ASN A 333 -27.49 -9.10 -29.44
C ASN A 333 -28.25 -10.43 -29.44
N LYS A 334 -29.20 -10.62 -30.37
CA LYS A 334 -30.14 -11.78 -30.39
C LYS A 334 -29.49 -13.17 -30.20
N LYS A 335 -28.22 -13.35 -30.56
CA LYS A 335 -27.46 -14.61 -30.42
C LYS A 335 -26.01 -14.42 -29.93
N SER A 336 -25.62 -13.22 -29.52
CA SER A 336 -24.23 -12.98 -29.12
C SER A 336 -24.17 -11.98 -27.98
N CYS A 337 -23.15 -12.13 -27.15
CA CYS A 337 -22.83 -11.16 -26.11
C CYS A 337 -21.39 -10.71 -26.32
N SER A 338 -21.13 -9.43 -26.09
CA SER A 338 -19.77 -8.88 -26.08
C SER A 338 -19.56 -8.02 -24.85
N LEU A 339 -18.32 -7.96 -24.39
CA LEU A 339 -17.90 -7.23 -23.22
C LEU A 339 -16.95 -6.11 -23.64
N ILE A 340 -17.32 -4.87 -23.36
CA ILE A 340 -16.55 -3.68 -23.72
C ILE A 340 -15.68 -3.26 -22.54
N ILE A 341 -14.35 -3.36 -22.66
CA ILE A 341 -13.39 -2.99 -21.61
C ILE A 341 -12.25 -2.18 -22.20
N ASN A 342 -12.02 -0.96 -21.69
CA ASN A 342 -10.93 -0.08 -22.11
C ASN A 342 -10.87 0.07 -23.64
N ASN A 343 -12.01 0.38 -24.27
CA ASN A 343 -12.19 0.52 -25.72
C ASN A 343 -11.96 -0.76 -26.55
N ARG A 344 -11.92 -1.93 -25.91
CA ARG A 344 -11.83 -3.23 -26.58
C ARG A 344 -13.17 -3.95 -26.49
N THR A 345 -13.57 -4.60 -27.57
CA THR A 345 -14.79 -5.42 -27.59
C THR A 345 -14.39 -6.88 -27.60
N LEU A 346 -14.69 -7.60 -26.51
CA LEU A 346 -14.33 -9.00 -26.33
C LEU A 346 -15.57 -9.87 -26.53
N PRO A 347 -15.52 -10.90 -27.39
CA PRO A 347 -16.64 -11.81 -27.55
C PRO A 347 -16.84 -12.64 -26.28
N ILE A 348 -18.10 -12.89 -25.91
CA ILE A 348 -18.47 -13.80 -24.82
C ILE A 348 -19.01 -15.09 -25.44
N PRO A 349 -18.49 -16.27 -25.05
CA PRO A 349 -18.92 -17.52 -25.64
C PRO A 349 -20.35 -17.86 -25.23
N GLU A 350 -21.06 -18.59 -26.10
CA GLU A 350 -22.46 -18.95 -25.92
C GLU A 350 -22.75 -19.61 -24.56
N SER A 351 -21.83 -20.46 -24.10
CA SER A 351 -21.91 -21.15 -22.80
C SER A 351 -21.86 -20.23 -21.56
N MET A 352 -21.57 -18.94 -21.73
CA MET A 352 -21.64 -17.92 -20.67
C MET A 352 -22.87 -17.02 -20.80
N ILE A 353 -23.50 -16.94 -21.98
CA ILE A 353 -24.61 -16.01 -22.24
C ILE A 353 -25.78 -16.33 -21.33
N ASP A 354 -26.15 -17.61 -21.20
CA ASP A 354 -27.23 -18.05 -20.32
C ASP A 354 -26.96 -17.70 -18.84
N ASP A 355 -25.72 -17.82 -18.39
CA ASP A 355 -25.34 -17.47 -17.03
C ASP A 355 -25.42 -15.96 -16.79
N PHE A 356 -25.01 -15.14 -17.77
CA PHE A 356 -25.18 -13.69 -17.70
C PHE A 356 -26.64 -13.28 -17.70
N ILE A 357 -27.49 -13.93 -18.49
CA ILE A 357 -28.94 -13.67 -18.50
C ILE A 357 -29.56 -14.04 -17.14
N LYS A 358 -29.21 -15.21 -16.58
CA LYS A 358 -29.65 -15.60 -15.24
C LYS A 358 -29.17 -14.62 -14.18
N TYR A 359 -27.93 -14.16 -14.29
CA TYR A 359 -27.34 -13.22 -13.34
C TYR A 359 -27.97 -11.83 -13.45
N LYS A 360 -28.31 -11.38 -14.65
CA LYS A 360 -29.10 -10.16 -14.87
C LYS A 360 -30.45 -10.24 -14.16
N LYS A 361 -31.18 -11.33 -14.32
CA LYS A 361 -32.47 -11.53 -13.64
C LYS A 361 -32.31 -11.50 -12.11
N GLN A 362 -31.23 -12.08 -11.58
CA GLN A 362 -30.90 -11.98 -10.16
C GLN A 362 -30.59 -10.53 -9.74
N TRP A 363 -29.78 -9.82 -10.51
CA TRP A 363 -29.41 -8.43 -10.27
C TRP A 363 -30.62 -7.50 -10.25
N GLU A 364 -31.58 -7.70 -11.17
CA GLU A 364 -32.86 -6.98 -11.22
C GLU A 364 -33.75 -7.33 -10.01
N LYS A 365 -33.85 -8.62 -9.66
CA LYS A 365 -34.59 -9.09 -8.48
C LYS A 365 -34.06 -8.49 -7.18
N ASP A 366 -32.74 -8.39 -7.06
CA ASP A 366 -32.04 -7.83 -5.89
C ASP A 366 -32.07 -6.30 -5.85
N LYS A 367 -32.71 -5.65 -6.84
CA LYS A 367 -32.86 -4.19 -6.97
C LYS A 367 -31.53 -3.44 -6.84
N VAL A 368 -30.49 -3.97 -7.49
CA VAL A 368 -29.15 -3.37 -7.44
C VAL A 368 -29.16 -2.01 -8.15
N LYS A 369 -28.60 -0.98 -7.50
CA LYS A 369 -28.59 0.41 -8.00
C LYS A 369 -27.21 0.93 -8.42
N ILE A 370 -26.19 0.09 -8.33
CA ILE A 370 -24.81 0.47 -8.66
C ILE A 370 -24.47 0.02 -10.08
N PRO A 371 -23.61 0.73 -10.82
CA PRO A 371 -23.35 0.42 -12.22
C PRO A 371 -22.50 -0.85 -12.42
N TYR A 372 -21.89 -1.37 -11.37
CA TYR A 372 -20.94 -2.48 -11.45
C TYR A 372 -21.64 -3.82 -11.69
N LEU A 373 -21.08 -4.62 -12.59
CA LEU A 373 -21.57 -5.96 -12.92
C LEU A 373 -21.51 -6.86 -11.68
N PHE A 374 -20.38 -6.86 -10.97
CA PHE A 374 -20.19 -7.67 -9.77
C PHE A 374 -20.26 -6.83 -8.49
N TYR A 375 -21.05 -7.30 -7.54
CA TYR A 375 -21.32 -6.59 -6.29
C TYR A 375 -21.25 -7.50 -5.06
N THR A 376 -21.20 -6.83 -3.89
CA THR A 376 -21.41 -7.43 -2.58
C THR A 376 -22.52 -6.68 -1.86
N THR A 377 -23.36 -7.41 -1.12
CA THR A 377 -24.40 -6.81 -0.27
C THR A 377 -23.82 -6.47 1.10
N TYR A 378 -24.01 -5.24 1.53
CA TYR A 378 -23.60 -4.72 2.84
C TYR A 378 -24.73 -4.99 3.84
N LYS A 379 -24.44 -5.67 4.97
CA LYS A 379 -25.39 -6.07 6.04
C LYS A 379 -26.75 -6.55 5.52
N GLU A 380 -27.05 -7.84 5.68
CA GLU A 380 -28.24 -8.51 5.12
C GLU A 380 -29.54 -7.70 5.19
N ASP A 381 -29.76 -6.98 6.30
CA ASP A 381 -30.97 -6.19 6.54
C ASP A 381 -31.04 -4.84 5.79
N SER A 382 -29.89 -4.31 5.33
CA SER A 382 -29.85 -2.97 4.74
C SER A 382 -30.10 -2.96 3.23
N GLY A 383 -29.96 -4.11 2.55
CA GLY A 383 -30.12 -4.24 1.09
C GLY A 383 -29.19 -3.36 0.26
N LYS A 384 -28.19 -2.71 0.88
CA LYS A 384 -27.27 -1.79 0.19
C LYS A 384 -26.19 -2.59 -0.52
N HIS A 385 -25.96 -2.27 -1.79
CA HIS A 385 -24.97 -2.94 -2.62
C HIS A 385 -23.75 -2.06 -2.82
N ARG A 386 -22.57 -2.67 -2.90
CA ARG A 386 -21.31 -2.00 -3.26
C ARG A 386 -20.53 -2.82 -4.28
N GLN A 387 -19.67 -2.15 -5.03
CA GLN A 387 -18.71 -2.78 -5.93
C GLN A 387 -17.97 -3.92 -5.22
N ILE A 388 -17.78 -5.05 -5.90
CA ILE A 388 -16.95 -6.13 -5.36
C ILE A 388 -15.51 -5.65 -5.18
N LYS A 389 -14.93 -5.90 -4.01
CA LYS A 389 -13.52 -5.57 -3.76
C LYS A 389 -12.63 -6.63 -4.40
N THR A 390 -11.45 -6.24 -4.86
CA THR A 390 -10.43 -7.17 -5.39
C THR A 390 -10.07 -8.26 -4.37
N GLY A 391 -9.99 -7.93 -3.08
CA GLY A 391 -9.81 -8.91 -2.00
C GLY A 391 -10.89 -10.00 -1.97
N THR A 392 -12.15 -9.63 -2.23
CA THR A 392 -13.26 -10.60 -2.30
C THR A 392 -13.14 -11.53 -3.50
N ILE A 393 -12.65 -11.03 -4.65
CA ILE A 393 -12.38 -11.88 -5.82
C ILE A 393 -11.26 -12.89 -5.49
N HIS A 394 -10.19 -12.44 -4.82
CA HIS A 394 -9.15 -13.34 -4.34
C HIS A 394 -9.71 -14.42 -3.40
N GLU A 395 -10.58 -14.04 -2.46
CA GLU A 395 -11.21 -14.98 -1.54
C GLU A 395 -12.10 -15.99 -2.28
N ILE A 396 -12.93 -15.54 -3.24
CA ILE A 396 -13.78 -16.41 -4.07
C ILE A 396 -12.97 -17.51 -4.73
N ILE A 397 -11.78 -17.22 -5.26
CA ILE A 397 -10.96 -18.24 -5.93
C ILE A 397 -10.17 -19.06 -4.89
N ASN A 398 -9.36 -18.39 -4.06
CA ASN A 398 -8.41 -19.04 -3.18
C ASN A 398 -9.12 -19.86 -2.08
N GLN A 399 -10.17 -19.32 -1.46
CA GLN A 399 -10.88 -20.05 -0.40
C GLN A 399 -11.71 -21.19 -0.96
N SER A 400 -12.32 -21.03 -2.14
CA SER A 400 -13.04 -22.13 -2.78
C SER A 400 -12.10 -23.30 -3.08
N PHE A 401 -10.94 -23.06 -3.68
CA PHE A 401 -9.95 -24.13 -3.89
C PHE A 401 -9.52 -24.81 -2.59
N ASN A 402 -9.29 -24.04 -1.51
CA ASN A 402 -8.91 -24.61 -0.22
C ASN A 402 -9.98 -25.54 0.40
N LYS A 403 -11.26 -25.35 0.04
CA LYS A 403 -12.39 -26.13 0.54
C LYS A 403 -12.73 -27.35 -0.32
N ILE A 404 -12.12 -27.53 -1.49
CA ILE A 404 -12.36 -28.69 -2.37
C ILE A 404 -11.54 -29.88 -1.88
N GLU A 405 -12.19 -30.83 -1.21
CA GLU A 405 -11.51 -31.95 -0.54
C GLU A 405 -10.81 -32.93 -1.51
N SER A 406 -11.35 -33.07 -2.73
CA SER A 406 -10.81 -33.96 -3.77
C SER A 406 -9.48 -33.49 -4.36
N ILE A 407 -9.03 -32.26 -4.07
CA ILE A 407 -7.71 -31.75 -4.45
C ILE A 407 -6.75 -31.99 -3.29
N GLU A 408 -5.51 -32.40 -3.57
CA GLU A 408 -4.51 -32.62 -2.51
C GLU A 408 -4.21 -31.33 -1.73
N LYS A 409 -4.10 -31.42 -0.39
CA LYS A 409 -3.90 -30.27 0.51
C LYS A 409 -2.65 -29.44 0.17
N SER A 410 -1.58 -30.09 -0.29
CA SER A 410 -0.35 -29.40 -0.73
C SER A 410 -0.63 -28.52 -1.95
N ARG A 411 -1.35 -29.05 -2.95
CA ARG A 411 -1.74 -28.39 -4.19
C ARG A 411 -2.68 -27.20 -3.95
N ARG A 412 -3.67 -27.32 -3.06
CA ARG A 412 -4.65 -26.25 -2.77
C ARG A 412 -4.00 -24.90 -2.44
N LYS A 413 -2.87 -24.90 -1.72
CA LYS A 413 -2.16 -23.67 -1.33
C LYS A 413 -1.61 -22.87 -2.52
N HIS A 414 -1.40 -23.53 -3.66
CA HIS A 414 -0.89 -22.90 -4.88
C HIS A 414 -2.02 -22.49 -5.83
N LEU A 415 -3.20 -23.10 -5.72
CA LEU A 415 -4.38 -22.80 -6.51
C LEU A 415 -4.98 -21.45 -6.09
N THR A 416 -4.51 -20.41 -6.75
CA THR A 416 -4.86 -19.02 -6.46
C THR A 416 -5.40 -18.33 -7.71
N TYR A 417 -6.07 -17.19 -7.53
CA TYR A 417 -6.42 -16.29 -8.64
C TYR A 417 -5.22 -16.03 -9.58
N SER A 418 -4.04 -15.75 -9.01
CA SER A 418 -2.84 -15.44 -9.77
C SER A 418 -2.39 -16.63 -10.62
N LEU A 419 -2.41 -17.85 -10.06
CA LEU A 419 -2.09 -19.06 -10.80
C LEU A 419 -3.15 -19.36 -11.88
N LEU A 420 -4.43 -19.16 -11.57
CA LEU A 420 -5.52 -19.36 -12.53
C LEU A 420 -5.37 -18.45 -13.75
N LYS A 421 -5.10 -17.15 -13.52
CA LYS A 421 -4.81 -16.19 -14.60
C LYS A 421 -3.57 -16.58 -15.39
N ALA A 422 -2.48 -16.93 -14.71
CA ALA A 422 -1.24 -17.37 -15.37
C ALA A 422 -1.47 -18.61 -16.24
N SER A 423 -2.31 -19.54 -15.76
CA SER A 423 -2.67 -20.75 -16.48
C SER A 423 -3.50 -20.44 -17.73
N ALA A 424 -4.47 -19.52 -17.64
CA ALA A 424 -5.24 -19.06 -18.78
C ALA A 424 -4.35 -18.43 -19.86
N ILE A 425 -3.41 -17.57 -19.48
CA ILE A 425 -2.41 -16.96 -20.39
C ILE A 425 -1.58 -18.05 -21.07
N LYS A 426 -1.09 -19.01 -20.30
CA LYS A 426 -0.30 -20.13 -20.83
C LYS A 426 -1.12 -20.97 -21.81
N TYR A 427 -2.38 -21.28 -21.48
CA TYR A 427 -3.25 -22.02 -22.40
C TYR A 427 -3.51 -21.26 -23.70
N LEU A 428 -3.72 -19.94 -23.66
CA LEU A 428 -3.83 -19.14 -24.89
C LEU A 428 -2.53 -19.24 -25.72
N TYR A 429 -1.38 -19.10 -25.08
CA TYR A 429 -0.08 -19.18 -25.74
C TYR A 429 0.15 -20.57 -26.37
N ASP A 430 -0.15 -21.65 -25.64
CA ASP A 430 -0.04 -23.03 -26.12
C ASP A 430 -0.99 -23.30 -27.29
N ASN A 431 -2.17 -22.67 -27.30
CA ASN A 431 -3.14 -22.67 -28.39
C ASN A 431 -2.83 -21.66 -29.50
N LYS A 432 -1.56 -21.24 -29.63
CA LYS A 432 -1.03 -20.45 -30.76
C LYS A 432 -1.54 -19.01 -30.86
N PHE A 433 -2.15 -18.45 -29.81
CA PHE A 433 -2.35 -17.01 -29.75
C PHE A 433 -1.01 -16.28 -29.63
N SER A 434 -0.81 -15.23 -30.41
CA SER A 434 0.35 -14.33 -30.32
C SER A 434 0.36 -13.55 -29.00
N LEU A 435 1.50 -12.94 -28.65
CA LEU A 435 1.60 -12.14 -27.43
C LEU A 435 0.72 -10.88 -27.52
N GLU A 436 0.59 -10.34 -28.73
CA GLU A 436 -0.26 -9.21 -29.08
C GLU A 436 -1.75 -9.55 -28.93
N GLU A 437 -2.18 -10.72 -29.40
CA GLU A 437 -3.56 -11.19 -29.20
C GLU A 437 -3.86 -11.44 -27.72
N ILE A 438 -2.95 -12.08 -26.99
CA ILE A 438 -3.11 -12.29 -25.54
C ILE A 438 -3.16 -10.94 -24.81
N SER A 439 -2.34 -9.97 -25.22
CA SER A 439 -2.38 -8.60 -24.71
C SER A 439 -3.71 -7.92 -24.99
N ALA A 440 -4.21 -8.03 -26.23
CA ALA A 440 -5.50 -7.49 -26.64
C ALA A 440 -6.68 -8.14 -25.89
N ILE A 441 -6.61 -9.42 -25.57
CA ILE A 441 -7.64 -10.14 -24.79
C ILE A 441 -7.57 -9.76 -23.30
N SER A 442 -6.41 -9.96 -22.68
CA SER A 442 -6.24 -9.82 -21.22
C SER A 442 -6.15 -8.37 -20.73
N GLY A 443 -5.69 -7.46 -21.59
CA GLY A 443 -5.38 -6.07 -21.25
C GLY A 443 -4.05 -5.90 -20.52
N LEU A 444 -3.22 -6.95 -20.49
CA LEU A 444 -1.88 -6.91 -19.95
C LEU A 444 -0.89 -6.45 -21.02
N ASN A 445 0.17 -5.75 -20.62
CA ASN A 445 1.30 -5.51 -21.52
C ASN A 445 2.10 -6.80 -21.75
N ILE A 446 2.87 -6.82 -22.85
CA ILE A 446 3.66 -7.98 -23.26
C ILE A 446 4.66 -8.39 -22.18
N ASP A 447 5.33 -7.44 -21.53
CA ASP A 447 6.28 -7.72 -20.43
C ASP A 447 5.63 -8.46 -19.26
N SER A 448 4.37 -8.16 -18.95
CA SER A 448 3.64 -8.88 -17.89
C SER A 448 3.23 -10.27 -18.33
N ILE A 449 2.91 -10.46 -19.61
CA ILE A 449 2.57 -11.77 -20.18
C ILE A 449 3.80 -12.69 -20.15
N LEU A 450 4.97 -12.17 -20.55
CA LEU A 450 6.23 -12.92 -20.58
C LEU A 450 6.63 -13.48 -19.21
N LYS A 451 6.26 -12.81 -18.10
CA LYS A 451 6.49 -13.31 -16.74
C LYS A 451 5.76 -14.62 -16.42
N TYR A 452 4.76 -15.00 -17.22
CA TYR A 452 4.00 -16.24 -17.06
C TYR A 452 4.48 -17.38 -17.99
N LEU A 453 5.42 -17.12 -18.88
CA LEU A 453 5.92 -18.07 -19.87
C LEU A 453 7.38 -18.43 -19.57
N ASP A 454 7.73 -19.72 -19.70
CA ASP A 454 9.13 -20.14 -19.58
C ASP A 454 9.89 -19.78 -20.87
N THR A 455 11.11 -19.25 -20.75
CA THR A 455 12.04 -19.03 -21.87
C THR A 455 12.18 -20.26 -22.76
N LYS A 456 12.14 -21.47 -22.18
CA LYS A 456 12.17 -22.73 -22.97
C LYS A 456 10.94 -22.86 -23.89
N GLU A 457 9.76 -22.47 -23.41
CA GLU A 457 8.51 -22.53 -24.18
C GLU A 457 8.50 -21.48 -25.30
N ILE A 458 9.06 -20.29 -25.02
CA ILE A 458 9.26 -19.25 -26.02
C ILE A 458 10.19 -19.77 -27.13
N ASN A 459 11.34 -20.29 -26.76
CA ASN A 459 12.32 -20.82 -27.70
C ASN A 459 11.75 -21.96 -28.56
N LYS A 460 10.93 -22.84 -27.97
CA LYS A 460 10.25 -23.93 -28.69
C LYS A 460 9.31 -23.39 -29.77
N ARG A 461 8.61 -22.28 -29.53
CA ARG A 461 7.72 -21.65 -30.52
C ARG A 461 8.51 -20.97 -31.65
N CYS A 462 9.73 -20.55 -31.35
CA CYS A 462 10.68 -19.99 -32.32
C CYS A 462 11.52 -21.05 -33.06
N ALA A 463 11.20 -22.34 -32.95
CA ALA A 463 12.00 -23.41 -33.56
C ALA A 463 12.20 -23.26 -35.08
N ASN A 464 11.28 -22.60 -35.79
CA ASN A 464 11.36 -22.37 -37.23
C ASN A 464 11.79 -20.93 -37.59
N LEU A 465 12.33 -20.16 -36.63
CA LEU A 465 12.68 -18.76 -36.84
C LEU A 465 13.65 -18.57 -38.00
N ASN A 466 14.68 -19.43 -38.13
CA ASN A 466 15.66 -19.33 -39.21
C ASN A 466 15.02 -19.47 -40.60
N ASN A 467 14.12 -20.44 -40.78
CA ASN A 467 13.40 -20.62 -42.05
C ASN A 467 12.45 -19.46 -42.32
N HIS A 468 11.78 -18.94 -41.30
CA HIS A 468 10.89 -17.79 -41.45
C HIS A 468 11.66 -16.51 -41.76
N LEU A 469 12.85 -16.32 -41.20
CA LEU A 469 13.73 -15.18 -41.45
C LEU A 469 14.25 -15.21 -42.89
N LEU A 470 14.73 -16.36 -43.37
CA LEU A 470 15.19 -16.49 -44.76
C LEU A 470 14.09 -16.22 -45.79
N ASN A 471 12.88 -16.72 -45.54
CA ASN A 471 11.81 -16.67 -46.54
C ASN A 471 10.95 -15.41 -46.47
N ASN A 472 10.77 -14.82 -45.29
CA ASN A 472 9.77 -13.78 -45.06
C ASN A 472 10.35 -12.48 -44.49
N HIS A 473 11.67 -12.37 -44.29
CA HIS A 473 12.25 -11.12 -43.82
C HIS A 473 12.02 -10.02 -44.87
N PRO A 474 11.45 -8.86 -44.50
CA PRO A 474 11.06 -7.82 -45.46
C PRO A 474 12.24 -7.25 -46.26
N LEU A 475 13.46 -7.43 -45.74
CA LEU A 475 14.71 -7.03 -46.39
C LEU A 475 15.50 -8.21 -46.97
N SER A 476 14.93 -9.42 -47.04
CA SER A 476 15.62 -10.60 -47.60
C SER A 476 16.03 -10.43 -49.05
N LYS A 477 15.46 -9.45 -49.77
CA LYS A 477 15.81 -9.11 -51.16
C LYS A 477 17.00 -8.14 -51.28
N LEU A 478 17.46 -7.55 -50.17
CA LEU A 478 18.61 -6.64 -50.16
C LEU A 478 19.95 -7.37 -49.95
N PHE A 479 19.90 -8.64 -49.59
CA PHE A 479 21.02 -9.53 -49.31
C PHE A 479 20.80 -10.84 -50.05
#